data_AF-A0A528FIM8-F1
#
_entry.id   AF-A0A528FIM8-F1
#
_cell.length_a   1.000
_cell.length_b   1.000
_cell.length_c   1.000
_cell.angle_alpha   90.00
_cell.angle_beta   90.00
_cell.angle_gamma   90.00
#
_symmetry.space_group_name_H-M   'P 1'
#
loop_
_entity.id
_entity.type
_entity.pdbx_description
1 polymer ?
#
loop_
_entity_poly.entity_id
_entity_poly.type
_entity_poly.pdbx_seq_one_letter_code
_entity_poly.pdbx_strand_id
1 'polypeptide(L)'
;MIRRFAKSEDGATMVEMAIVSTLLFTVVLGFVDFGYALYQWNAATKAVQLGARLASISDPVATALATAAPTTTPGAPVIAAAYGPFTCTYTAGTGACSNGGTFNAANFSRIFRGDTAVTNDDACPIITPAQQPTTRPGMCHFFPGLRRDNVVIAYSATGLGYQTRMGGPVPTIT
;
A
#
# COMPACT_ATOMS: atom_id res chain seq x y z
N MET A 1 20.06 -52.37 -41.13
CA MET A 1 20.60 -51.13 -40.54
C MET A 1 19.67 -50.49 -39.51
N ILE A 2 18.36 -50.35 -39.79
CA ILE A 2 17.39 -49.69 -38.89
C ILE A 2 17.29 -50.31 -37.47
N ARG A 3 17.31 -51.65 -37.34
CA ARG A 3 17.29 -52.35 -36.04
C ARG A 3 18.50 -52.06 -35.14
N ARG A 4 19.64 -51.65 -35.71
CA ARG A 4 20.88 -51.40 -34.96
C ARG A 4 20.93 -49.97 -34.43
N PHE A 5 20.41 -49.01 -35.20
CA PHE A 5 20.14 -47.65 -34.75
C PHE A 5 19.10 -47.60 -33.63
N ALA A 6 18.03 -48.40 -33.73
CA ALA A 6 16.98 -48.48 -32.70
C ALA A 6 17.45 -49.12 -31.37
N LYS A 7 18.66 -49.69 -31.34
CA LYS A 7 19.26 -50.35 -30.16
C LYS A 7 20.47 -49.60 -29.61
N SER A 8 20.79 -48.44 -30.18
CA SER A 8 21.94 -47.63 -29.79
C SER A 8 21.58 -46.79 -28.57
N GLU A 9 22.29 -47.00 -27.45
CA GLU A 9 22.11 -46.24 -26.20
C GLU A 9 23.07 -45.04 -26.10
N ASP A 10 23.95 -44.87 -27.09
CA ASP A 10 24.83 -43.70 -27.19
C ASP A 10 23.99 -42.41 -27.22
N GLY A 11 24.15 -41.57 -26.19
CA GLY A 11 23.41 -40.32 -26.01
C GLY A 11 22.20 -40.39 -25.08
N ALA A 12 21.87 -41.55 -24.50
CA ALA A 12 20.79 -41.67 -23.52
C ALA A 12 21.00 -40.72 -22.31
N THR A 13 22.23 -40.62 -21.82
CA THR A 13 22.61 -39.69 -20.73
C THR A 13 22.42 -38.22 -21.10
N MET A 14 22.62 -37.85 -22.37
CA MET A 14 22.36 -36.48 -22.84
C MET A 14 20.86 -36.16 -22.82
N VAL A 15 20.00 -37.12 -23.22
CA VAL A 15 18.54 -36.95 -23.21
C VAL A 15 18.01 -36.88 -21.79
N GLU A 16 18.47 -37.76 -20.90
CA GLU A 16 18.11 -37.73 -19.48
C GLU A 16 18.52 -36.41 -18.83
N MET A 17 19.75 -35.94 -19.07
CA MET A 17 20.22 -34.67 -18.55
C MET A 17 19.43 -33.49 -19.15
N ALA A 18 19.05 -33.52 -20.42
CA ALA A 18 18.25 -32.47 -21.04
C ALA A 18 16.84 -32.36 -20.39
N ILE A 19 16.19 -33.49 -20.12
CA ILE A 19 14.87 -33.51 -19.47
C ILE A 19 14.97 -33.03 -18.02
N VAL A 20 15.93 -33.57 -17.25
CA VAL A 20 16.11 -33.20 -15.84
C VAL A 20 16.52 -31.73 -15.70
N SER A 21 17.46 -31.25 -16.51
CA SER A 21 17.88 -29.84 -16.47
C SER A 21 16.75 -28.89 -16.85
N THR A 22 15.95 -29.20 -17.87
CA THR A 22 14.80 -28.37 -18.25
C THR A 22 13.77 -28.29 -17.11
N LEU A 23 13.45 -29.43 -16.49
CA LEU A 23 12.55 -29.48 -15.33
C LEU A 23 13.12 -28.69 -14.15
N LEU A 24 14.39 -28.91 -13.82
CA LEU A 24 15.10 -28.22 -12.74
C LEU A 24 15.06 -26.70 -12.94
N PHE A 25 15.45 -26.21 -14.13
CA PHE A 25 15.46 -24.77 -14.41
C PHE A 25 14.05 -24.18 -14.38
N THR A 26 13.05 -24.89 -14.89
CA THR A 26 11.66 -24.41 -14.85
C THR A 26 11.18 -24.23 -13.41
N VAL A 27 11.47 -25.21 -12.54
CA VAL A 27 11.11 -25.14 -11.12
C VAL A 27 11.88 -24.05 -10.40
N VAL A 28 13.19 -23.96 -10.60
CA VAL A 28 14.05 -22.95 -9.93
C VAL A 28 13.67 -21.53 -10.36
N LEU A 29 13.51 -21.27 -11.66
CA LEU A 29 13.10 -19.96 -12.16
C LEU A 29 11.68 -19.61 -11.69
N GLY A 30 10.77 -20.58 -11.69
CA GLY A 30 9.42 -20.40 -11.13
C GLY A 30 9.44 -20.01 -9.64
N PHE A 31 10.32 -20.61 -8.84
CA PHE A 31 10.48 -20.20 -7.43
C PHE A 31 11.10 -18.81 -7.27
N VAL A 32 12.00 -18.39 -8.14
CA VAL A 32 12.57 -17.03 -8.13
C VAL A 32 11.47 -16.00 -8.38
N ASP A 33 10.64 -16.21 -9.41
CA ASP A 33 9.55 -15.30 -9.75
C ASP A 33 8.48 -15.27 -8.65
N PHE A 34 8.11 -16.43 -8.12
CA PHE A 34 7.16 -16.52 -7.00
C PHE A 34 7.71 -15.86 -5.72
N GLY A 35 8.98 -16.08 -5.40
CA GLY A 35 9.64 -15.45 -4.26
C GLY A 35 9.66 -13.93 -4.39
N TYR A 36 9.92 -13.41 -5.60
CA TYR A 36 9.86 -11.98 -5.88
C TYR A 36 8.45 -11.40 -5.75
N ALA A 37 7.42 -12.10 -6.26
CA ALA A 37 6.02 -11.69 -6.10
C ALA A 37 5.61 -11.65 -4.62
N LEU A 38 5.99 -12.66 -3.83
CA LEU A 38 5.71 -12.71 -2.40
C LEU A 38 6.45 -11.58 -1.64
N TYR A 39 7.68 -11.26 -2.03
CA TYR A 39 8.41 -10.12 -1.48
C TYR A 39 7.67 -8.80 -1.73
N GLN A 40 7.20 -8.56 -2.95
CA GLN A 40 6.41 -7.36 -3.28
C GLN A 40 5.10 -7.30 -2.49
N TRP A 41 4.41 -8.43 -2.33
CA TRP A 41 3.17 -8.50 -1.55
C TRP A 41 3.39 -8.06 -0.10
N ASN A 42 4.45 -8.56 0.54
CA ASN A 42 4.83 -8.20 1.90
C ASN A 42 5.24 -6.73 2.02
N ALA A 43 5.98 -6.22 1.04
CA ALA A 43 6.36 -4.81 0.97
C ALA A 43 5.12 -3.89 0.87
N ALA A 44 4.16 -4.25 0.03
CA ALA A 44 2.89 -3.52 -0.13
C ALA A 44 2.05 -3.55 1.16
N THR A 45 1.92 -4.70 1.81
CA THR A 45 1.20 -4.79 3.11
C THR A 45 1.88 -3.94 4.18
N LYS A 46 3.21 -3.93 4.21
CA LYS A 46 3.95 -3.07 5.16
C LYS A 46 3.74 -1.59 4.87
N ALA A 47 3.73 -1.19 3.59
CA ALA A 47 3.44 0.17 3.17
C ALA A 47 2.04 0.60 3.65
N VAL A 48 1.01 -0.24 3.46
CA VAL A 48 -0.37 0.03 3.94
C VAL A 48 -0.42 0.19 5.46
N GLN A 49 0.23 -0.70 6.22
CA GLN A 49 0.27 -0.62 7.68
C GLN A 49 0.83 0.73 8.17
N LEU A 50 1.90 1.20 7.54
CA LEU A 50 2.51 2.49 7.89
C LEU A 50 1.71 3.67 7.38
N GLY A 51 1.09 3.55 6.19
CA GLY A 51 0.15 4.53 5.67
C GLY A 51 -1.01 4.78 6.63
N ALA A 52 -1.65 3.72 7.13
CA ALA A 52 -2.72 3.82 8.12
C ALA A 52 -2.24 4.48 9.43
N ARG A 53 -1.04 4.13 9.92
CA ARG A 53 -0.45 4.78 11.10
C ARG A 53 -0.23 6.27 10.86
N LEU A 54 0.36 6.66 9.73
CA LEU A 54 0.58 8.06 9.39
C LEU A 54 -0.75 8.81 9.23
N ALA A 55 -1.74 8.19 8.59
CA ALA A 55 -3.08 8.76 8.41
C ALA A 55 -3.80 8.99 9.74
N SER A 56 -3.55 8.17 10.77
CA SER A 56 -4.17 8.32 12.10
C SER A 56 -3.60 9.47 12.93
N ILE A 57 -2.33 9.86 12.69
CA ILE A 57 -1.63 10.90 13.45
C ILE A 57 -1.50 12.23 12.68
N SER A 58 -1.80 12.22 11.38
CA SER A 58 -1.69 13.40 10.51
C SER A 58 -3.07 13.98 10.25
N ASP A 59 -3.11 15.22 9.76
CA ASP A 59 -4.37 15.83 9.34
C ASP A 59 -5.03 15.01 8.22
N PRO A 60 -6.37 14.86 8.24
CA PRO A 60 -7.07 14.00 7.30
C PRO A 60 -6.97 14.52 5.87
N VAL A 61 -6.90 13.61 4.90
CA VAL A 61 -6.88 13.97 3.46
C VAL A 61 -8.20 14.60 3.04
N ALA A 62 -9.32 14.08 3.55
CA ALA A 62 -10.62 14.71 3.44
C ALA A 62 -10.76 15.78 4.52
N THR A 63 -10.54 17.05 4.21
CA THR A 63 -10.58 18.13 5.22
C THR A 63 -11.98 18.32 5.83
N ALA A 64 -13.03 17.97 5.08
CA ALA A 64 -14.42 17.96 5.55
C ALA A 64 -14.64 17.00 6.73
N LEU A 65 -13.78 15.98 6.90
CA LEU A 65 -13.88 15.04 8.02
C LEU A 65 -13.73 15.75 9.36
N ALA A 66 -12.84 16.75 9.45
CA ALA A 66 -12.57 17.48 10.69
C ALA A 66 -13.83 18.12 11.31
N THR A 67 -14.82 18.46 10.48
CA THR A 67 -16.10 19.06 10.90
C THR A 67 -17.27 18.09 10.82
N ALA A 68 -17.06 16.83 10.40
CA ALA A 68 -18.12 15.85 10.18
C ALA A 68 -18.55 15.12 11.47
N ALA A 69 -17.97 15.46 12.63
CA ALA A 69 -18.29 14.81 13.89
C ALA A 69 -19.72 15.14 14.34
N PRO A 70 -20.58 14.12 14.60
CA PRO A 70 -22.02 14.31 14.84
C PRO A 70 -22.37 14.73 16.28
N THR A 71 -21.45 14.58 17.25
CA THR A 71 -21.78 14.72 18.68
C THR A 71 -20.89 15.71 19.40
N THR A 72 -21.50 16.65 20.13
CA THR A 72 -20.82 17.59 21.03
C THR A 72 -20.52 17.00 22.40
N THR A 73 -21.05 15.81 22.71
CA THR A 73 -20.92 15.15 24.02
C THR A 73 -19.73 14.18 24.04
N PRO A 74 -18.67 14.46 24.83
CA PRO A 74 -17.59 13.50 25.05
C PRO A 74 -18.13 12.21 25.69
N GLY A 75 -17.63 11.05 25.27
CA GLY A 75 -18.06 9.74 25.74
C GLY A 75 -19.30 9.17 25.05
N ALA A 76 -19.92 9.89 24.13
CA ALA A 76 -20.99 9.34 23.30
C ALA A 76 -20.43 8.30 22.30
N PRO A 77 -21.16 7.19 22.03
CA PRO A 77 -20.78 6.26 20.99
C PRO A 77 -20.89 6.92 19.61
N VAL A 78 -19.92 6.68 18.75
CA VAL A 78 -19.97 7.12 17.35
C VAL A 78 -20.86 6.14 16.60
N ILE A 79 -22.02 6.59 16.13
CA ILE A 79 -22.97 5.75 15.39
C ILE A 79 -22.33 5.33 14.05
N ALA A 80 -22.56 4.09 13.63
CA ALA A 80 -22.13 3.63 12.31
C ALA A 80 -22.73 4.52 11.20
N ALA A 81 -21.92 4.83 10.19
CA ALA A 81 -22.28 5.72 9.08
C ALA A 81 -22.70 7.15 9.47
N ALA A 82 -22.39 7.61 10.69
CA ALA A 82 -22.69 8.99 11.09
C ALA A 82 -21.94 10.04 10.26
N TYR A 83 -20.83 9.65 9.64
CA TYR A 83 -20.12 10.39 8.60
C TYR A 83 -19.41 9.44 7.65
N GLY A 84 -19.02 9.98 6.49
CA GLY A 84 -18.39 9.21 5.43
C GLY A 84 -19.35 8.19 4.79
N PRO A 85 -18.84 7.23 4.02
CA PRO A 85 -17.42 7.03 3.74
C PRO A 85 -16.86 8.19 2.90
N PHE A 86 -15.76 8.79 3.36
CA PHE A 86 -14.95 9.68 2.53
C PHE A 86 -13.84 8.84 1.93
N THR A 87 -13.96 8.51 0.65
CA THR A 87 -12.95 7.76 -0.10
C THR A 87 -12.14 8.74 -0.94
N CYS A 88 -10.89 8.93 -0.59
CA CYS A 88 -9.96 9.82 -1.27
C CYS A 88 -9.03 9.02 -2.18
N THR A 89 -8.96 9.41 -3.45
CA THR A 89 -8.12 8.77 -4.47
C THR A 89 -7.37 9.83 -5.26
N TYR A 90 -6.21 9.45 -5.78
CA TYR A 90 -5.55 10.18 -6.85
C TYR A 90 -5.95 9.59 -8.21
N THR A 91 -6.23 10.45 -9.18
CA THR A 91 -6.46 10.04 -10.56
C THR A 91 -5.82 11.08 -11.47
N ALA A 92 -4.84 10.65 -12.27
CA ALA A 92 -4.17 11.48 -13.26
C ALA A 92 -3.62 12.80 -12.67
N GLY A 93 -2.99 12.72 -11.50
CA GLY A 93 -2.39 13.87 -10.82
C GLY A 93 -3.37 14.79 -10.09
N THR A 94 -4.67 14.52 -10.15
CA THR A 94 -5.70 15.23 -9.37
C THR A 94 -6.25 14.32 -8.29
N GLY A 95 -6.22 14.79 -7.04
CA GLY A 95 -6.84 14.09 -5.93
C GLY A 95 -8.31 14.51 -5.76
N ALA A 96 -9.17 13.54 -5.49
CA ALA A 96 -10.58 13.78 -5.19
C ALA A 96 -11.01 12.93 -4.00
N CYS A 97 -11.95 13.44 -3.20
CA CYS A 97 -12.63 12.66 -2.18
C CYS A 97 -14.12 12.58 -2.48
N SER A 98 -14.74 11.44 -2.15
CA SER A 98 -16.20 11.29 -2.24
C SER A 98 -16.92 12.05 -1.13
N ASN A 99 -18.26 12.04 -1.15
CA ASN A 99 -19.14 12.61 -0.14
C ASN A 99 -18.92 14.12 0.12
N GLY A 100 -18.59 14.87 -0.93
CA GLY A 100 -18.33 16.31 -0.84
C GLY A 100 -17.05 16.68 -0.09
N GLY A 101 -16.16 15.71 0.16
CA GLY A 101 -14.89 15.95 0.83
C GLY A 101 -13.94 16.76 -0.03
N THR A 102 -13.37 17.83 0.52
CA THR A 102 -12.27 18.56 -0.13
C THR A 102 -10.96 17.79 0.07
N PHE A 103 -10.31 17.45 -1.03
CA PHE A 103 -9.04 16.73 -1.04
C PHE A 103 -7.87 17.68 -0.72
N ASN A 104 -7.03 17.31 0.25
CA ASN A 104 -5.80 18.04 0.55
C ASN A 104 -4.56 17.24 0.10
N ALA A 105 -3.90 17.76 -0.95
CA ALA A 105 -2.71 17.15 -1.53
C ALA A 105 -1.49 17.13 -0.60
N ALA A 106 -1.34 18.13 0.28
CA ALA A 106 -0.26 18.15 1.25
C ALA A 106 -0.43 17.03 2.28
N ASN A 107 -1.65 16.88 2.81
CA ASN A 107 -1.97 15.82 3.79
C ASN A 107 -1.76 14.43 3.19
N PHE A 108 -2.17 14.22 1.93
CA PHE A 108 -1.90 12.97 1.23
C PHE A 108 -0.39 12.73 1.03
N SER A 109 0.36 13.77 0.64
CA SER A 109 1.81 13.68 0.45
C SER A 109 2.53 13.26 1.73
N ARG A 110 2.04 13.68 2.91
CA ARG A 110 2.56 13.23 4.21
C ARG A 110 2.34 11.75 4.48
N ILE A 111 1.26 11.16 3.99
CA ILE A 111 0.99 9.72 4.13
C ILE A 111 1.84 8.93 3.13
N PHE A 112 1.88 9.38 1.87
CA PHE A 112 2.60 8.71 0.79
C PHE A 112 4.13 8.77 0.95
N ARG A 113 4.68 9.96 1.24
CA ARG A 113 6.14 10.19 1.35
C ARG A 113 6.63 10.34 2.79
N GLY A 114 5.77 10.55 3.77
CA GLY A 114 6.19 10.76 5.16
C GLY A 114 6.62 12.20 5.42
N ASP A 115 7.66 12.39 6.23
CA ASP A 115 8.05 13.71 6.70
C ASP A 115 8.84 14.57 5.70
N THR A 116 9.02 14.08 4.48
CA THR A 116 9.85 14.71 3.44
C THR A 116 9.15 15.91 2.78
N ALA A 117 9.85 16.57 1.82
CA ALA A 117 9.30 17.69 1.08
C ALA A 117 7.94 17.36 0.46
N VAL A 118 6.98 18.28 0.60
CA VAL A 118 5.62 18.13 0.09
C VAL A 118 5.61 18.44 -1.39
N THR A 119 5.40 17.41 -2.19
CA THR A 119 5.25 17.52 -3.65
C THR A 119 4.12 16.60 -4.12
N ASN A 120 3.68 16.78 -5.36
CA ASN A 120 2.54 16.08 -5.98
C ASN A 120 2.98 15.13 -7.11
N ASP A 121 4.04 14.36 -6.88
CA ASP A 121 4.68 13.43 -7.82
C ASP A 121 4.86 12.04 -7.19
N ASP A 122 4.99 11.01 -8.03
CA ASP A 122 5.21 9.62 -7.59
C ASP A 122 6.64 9.35 -7.09
N ALA A 123 7.52 10.34 -7.13
CA ALA A 123 8.90 10.16 -6.67
C ALA A 123 8.92 9.85 -5.17
N CYS A 124 9.73 8.87 -4.78
CA CYS A 124 10.06 8.64 -3.37
C CYS A 124 11.46 9.21 -3.11
N PRO A 125 11.61 10.20 -2.22
CA PRO A 125 12.91 10.82 -1.95
C PRO A 125 13.75 9.87 -1.10
N ILE A 126 15.06 9.87 -1.29
CA ILE A 126 15.95 9.07 -0.44
C ILE A 126 16.04 9.75 0.93
N ILE A 127 15.77 8.99 2.00
CA ILE A 127 16.04 9.44 3.37
C ILE A 127 17.54 9.26 3.62
N THR A 128 18.24 10.38 3.79
CA THR A 128 19.68 10.35 4.08
C THR A 128 19.93 9.85 5.51
N PRO A 129 21.13 9.31 5.81
CA PRO A 129 21.46 8.88 7.18
C PRO A 129 21.30 9.98 8.25
N ALA A 130 21.49 11.24 7.87
CA ALA A 130 21.29 12.39 8.75
C ALA A 130 19.81 12.67 9.05
N GLN A 131 18.90 12.30 8.15
CA GLN A 131 17.45 12.50 8.28
C GLN A 131 16.74 11.32 8.95
N GLN A 132 17.33 10.13 8.92
CA GLN A 132 16.76 8.91 9.49
C GLN A 132 16.30 9.03 10.97
N PRO A 133 16.99 9.74 11.89
CA PRO A 133 16.52 9.84 13.27
C PRO A 133 15.33 10.80 13.47
N THR A 134 15.08 11.70 12.54
CA THR A 134 14.07 12.78 12.68
C THR A 134 12.92 12.68 11.68
N THR A 135 13.04 11.83 10.67
CA THR A 135 12.09 11.73 9.56
C THR A 135 11.34 10.42 9.61
N ARG A 136 10.00 10.47 9.69
CA ARG A 136 9.15 9.29 9.54
C ARG A 136 9.05 8.91 8.06
N PRO A 137 9.37 7.65 7.67
CA PRO A 137 9.21 7.20 6.29
C PRO A 137 7.73 7.00 5.94
N GLY A 138 7.33 7.43 4.74
CA GLY A 138 6.00 7.18 4.17
C GLY A 138 5.88 5.84 3.44
N MET A 139 4.68 5.57 2.91
CA MET A 139 4.35 4.35 2.16
C MET A 139 5.35 4.03 1.04
N CYS A 140 5.77 5.05 0.27
CA CYS A 140 6.65 4.86 -0.88
C CYS A 140 8.04 4.30 -0.52
N HIS A 141 8.49 4.47 0.72
CA HIS A 141 9.80 3.98 1.18
C HIS A 141 9.83 2.47 1.38
N PHE A 142 8.66 1.86 1.60
CA PHE A 142 8.51 0.42 1.80
C PHE A 142 8.15 -0.30 0.51
N PHE A 143 7.41 0.36 -0.38
CA PHE A 143 7.09 -0.16 -1.70
C PHE A 143 7.41 0.90 -2.78
N PRO A 144 8.66 0.91 -3.30
CA PRO A 144 9.10 1.92 -4.28
C PRO A 144 8.33 1.93 -5.60
N GLY A 145 7.68 0.82 -5.96
CA GLY A 145 6.82 0.72 -7.15
C GLY A 145 5.41 1.30 -6.95
N LEU A 146 5.08 1.80 -5.76
CA LEU A 146 3.77 2.38 -5.45
C LEU A 146 3.59 3.71 -6.18
N ARG A 147 2.50 3.83 -6.93
CA ARG A 147 2.03 5.09 -7.50
C ARG A 147 0.91 5.66 -6.64
N ARG A 148 0.72 6.98 -6.67
CA ARG A 148 -0.36 7.63 -5.92
C ARG A 148 -1.74 7.16 -6.38
N ASP A 149 -1.90 6.87 -7.66
CA ASP A 149 -3.16 6.34 -8.24
C ASP A 149 -3.53 4.95 -7.68
N ASN A 150 -2.57 4.21 -7.12
CA ASN A 150 -2.80 2.89 -6.53
C ASN A 150 -3.22 2.96 -5.07
N VAL A 151 -3.33 4.16 -4.49
CA VAL A 151 -3.64 4.37 -3.08
C VAL A 151 -5.03 4.96 -2.94
N VAL A 152 -5.87 4.26 -2.17
CA VAL A 152 -7.18 4.72 -1.75
C VAL A 152 -7.15 4.87 -0.24
N ILE A 153 -7.60 6.00 0.27
CA ILE A 153 -7.71 6.24 1.72
C ILE A 153 -9.18 6.48 2.02
N ALA A 154 -9.77 5.62 2.84
CA ALA A 154 -11.16 5.74 3.23
C ALA A 154 -11.29 6.06 4.72
N TYR A 155 -12.11 7.07 5.02
CA TYR A 155 -12.50 7.44 6.38
C TYR A 155 -13.99 7.16 6.58
N SER A 156 -14.33 6.32 7.55
CA SER A 156 -15.73 5.96 7.83
C SER A 156 -16.01 5.80 9.33
N ALA A 157 -17.26 6.03 9.73
CA ALA A 157 -17.73 5.70 11.06
C ALA A 157 -18.23 4.24 11.09
N THR A 158 -17.55 3.35 11.82
CA THR A 158 -17.90 1.92 11.87
C THR A 158 -18.83 1.54 13.02
N GLY A 159 -19.12 2.45 13.94
CA GLY A 159 -19.91 2.13 15.13
C GLY A 159 -19.09 1.63 16.33
N LEU A 160 -17.78 1.44 16.17
CA LEU A 160 -16.92 0.75 17.13
C LEU A 160 -16.07 1.68 18.01
N GLY A 161 -16.47 2.94 18.18
CA GLY A 161 -15.69 3.95 18.89
C GLY A 161 -16.54 4.86 19.77
N TYR A 162 -15.88 5.49 20.74
CA TYR A 162 -16.44 6.56 21.56
C TYR A 162 -15.74 7.87 21.26
N GLN A 163 -16.50 8.94 21.29
CA GLN A 163 -15.98 10.29 21.11
C GLN A 163 -15.07 10.68 22.29
N THR A 164 -13.75 10.75 22.09
CA THR A 164 -12.80 11.06 23.18
C THR A 164 -12.58 12.55 23.40
N ARG A 165 -12.90 13.38 22.40
CA ARG A 165 -12.76 14.85 22.42
C ARG A 165 -14.00 15.53 21.85
N MET A 166 -14.38 16.68 22.40
CA MET A 166 -15.45 17.52 21.85
C MET A 166 -15.15 17.90 20.39
N GLY A 167 -16.01 17.50 19.45
CA GLY A 167 -15.96 17.89 18.04
C GLY A 167 -14.90 17.23 17.16
N GLY A 168 -14.12 16.25 17.64
CA GLY A 168 -13.12 15.55 16.82
C GLY A 168 -13.63 14.20 16.27
N PRO A 169 -13.75 13.97 14.96
CA PRO A 169 -14.22 12.69 14.43
C PRO A 169 -13.30 11.54 14.87
N VAL A 170 -13.85 10.33 15.08
CA VAL A 170 -13.08 9.11 15.39
C VAL A 170 -13.22 8.12 14.23
N PRO A 171 -12.61 8.41 13.06
CA PRO A 171 -12.79 7.59 11.87
C PRO A 171 -12.08 6.26 12.01
N THR A 172 -12.67 5.21 11.44
CA THR A 172 -11.92 4.06 10.99
C THR A 172 -11.27 4.42 9.66
N ILE A 173 -9.95 4.22 9.58
CA ILE A 173 -9.13 4.50 8.41
C ILE A 173 -8.76 3.17 7.76
N THR A 174 -9.03 3.03 6.47
CA THR A 174 -8.68 1.86 5.66
C THR A 174 -8.01 2.28 4.37
#